data_AF-A0A4V6N9J5-F1
#
_entry.id   AF-A0A4V6N9J5-F1
#
_cell.length_a   1.000
_cell.length_b   1.000
_cell.length_c   1.000
_cell.angle_alpha   90.00
_cell.angle_beta   90.00
_cell.angle_gamma   90.00
#
_symmetry.space_group_name_H-M   'P 1'
#
loop_
_entity.id
_entity.type
_entity.pdbx_description
1 polymer ?
#
loop_
_entity_poly.entity_id
_entity_poly.type
_entity_poly.pdbx_seq_one_letter_code
_entity_poly.pdbx_strand_id
1 'polypeptide(L)'
;MGLADIILWSVSITLSVFSIIFAGWAAYSSSKANTRLRDTISAEWVVNETAKLFFDQIKELQKHNAKAITKLEGEVTYKTYATYSAHTRFKIIPKVSQKVLLKTDYSELTKKYIELKKLLDQQFIEQVDLKMLSSQAHIPASVKKQLIKYHKTIAAYTREILSDYVAESSR
;
A
#
# COMPACT_ATOMS: atom_id res chain seq x y z
N MET A 1 6.42 1.65 75.44
CA MET A 1 6.00 1.18 74.10
C MET A 1 6.06 -0.32 74.09
N GLY A 2 4.93 -1.00 73.86
CA GLY A 2 4.88 -2.45 73.81
C GLY A 2 5.43 -2.97 72.50
N LEU A 3 5.95 -4.21 72.51
CA LEU A 3 6.45 -4.90 71.31
C LEU A 3 5.41 -4.91 70.17
N ALA A 4 4.12 -4.99 70.52
CA ALA A 4 2.99 -4.97 69.59
C ALA A 4 2.87 -3.63 68.82
N ASP A 5 3.12 -2.49 69.46
CA ASP A 5 3.07 -1.17 68.80
C ASP A 5 4.18 -1.05 67.77
N ILE A 6 5.39 -1.54 68.09
CA ILE A 6 6.54 -1.50 67.19
C ILE A 6 6.29 -2.36 65.94
N ILE A 7 5.66 -3.53 66.11
CA ILE A 7 5.27 -4.41 65.01
C ILE A 7 4.19 -3.75 64.14
N LEU A 8 3.17 -3.14 64.74
CA LEU A 8 2.09 -2.44 64.02
C LEU A 8 2.63 -1.27 63.19
N TRP A 9 3.51 -0.45 63.75
CA TRP A 9 4.16 0.65 63.04
C TRP A 9 5.04 0.14 61.89
N SER A 10 5.78 -0.95 62.11
CA SER A 10 6.66 -1.55 61.11
C SER A 10 5.87 -2.15 59.93
N VAL A 11 4.73 -2.80 60.20
CA VAL A 11 3.81 -3.31 59.16
C VAL A 11 3.14 -2.15 58.40
N SER A 12 2.74 -1.08 59.09
CA SER A 12 2.15 0.11 58.45
C SER A 12 3.14 0.83 57.53
N ILE A 13 4.40 0.98 57.96
CA ILE A 13 5.46 1.61 57.15
C ILE A 13 5.79 0.74 55.94
N THR A 14 5.94 -0.57 56.12
CA THR A 14 6.23 -1.48 55.00
C THR A 14 5.10 -1.50 53.98
N LEU A 15 3.83 -1.62 54.39
CA LEU A 15 2.67 -1.52 53.48
C LEU A 15 2.63 -0.18 52.72
N SER A 16 2.94 0.93 53.39
CA SER A 16 2.95 2.25 52.78
C SER A 16 4.06 2.37 51.72
N VAL A 17 5.27 1.90 52.03
CA VAL A 17 6.41 1.90 51.10
C VAL A 17 6.14 0.99 49.89
N PHE A 18 5.62 -0.22 50.11
CA PHE A 18 5.25 -1.13 49.02
C PHE A 18 4.14 -0.56 48.14
N SER A 19 3.15 0.15 48.72
CA SER A 19 2.07 0.79 47.96
C SER A 19 2.58 1.92 47.06
N ILE A 20 3.53 2.72 47.54
CA ILE A 20 4.16 3.79 46.73
C ILE A 20 4.97 3.18 45.58
N ILE A 21 5.75 2.13 45.84
CA ILE A 21 6.52 1.43 44.81
C ILE A 21 5.59 0.81 43.76
N PHE A 22 4.51 0.17 44.17
CA PHE A 22 3.51 -0.40 43.25
C PHE A 22 2.82 0.68 42.42
N ALA A 23 2.45 1.81 43.02
CA ALA A 23 1.85 2.92 42.30
C ALA A 23 2.80 3.52 41.25
N GLY A 24 4.08 3.67 41.60
CA GLY A 24 5.11 4.13 40.66
C GLY A 24 5.33 3.14 39.50
N TRP A 25 5.34 1.83 39.79
CA TRP A 25 5.50 0.80 38.76
C TRP A 25 4.28 0.68 37.85
N ALA A 26 3.07 0.77 38.41
CA ALA A 26 1.82 0.79 37.65
C ALA A 26 1.74 2.04 36.75
N ALA A 27 2.10 3.22 37.26
CA ALA A 27 2.13 4.45 36.47
C ALA A 27 3.15 4.37 35.32
N TYR A 28 4.35 3.84 35.58
CA TYR A 28 5.38 3.64 34.54
C TYR A 28 4.93 2.64 33.47
N SER A 29 4.38 1.49 33.89
CA SER A 29 3.86 0.47 32.98
C SER A 29 2.69 1.01 32.14
N SER A 30 1.75 1.74 32.76
CA SER A 30 0.62 2.39 32.10
C SER A 30 1.09 3.43 31.09
N SER A 31 2.07 4.27 31.45
CA SER A 31 2.64 5.26 30.53
C SER A 31 3.28 4.57 29.32
N LYS A 32 4.06 3.52 29.53
CA LYS A 32 4.73 2.76 28.46
C LYS A 32 3.72 2.03 27.58
N ALA A 33 2.65 1.48 28.15
CA ALA A 33 1.56 0.87 27.40
C ALA A 33 0.80 1.89 26.55
N ASN A 34 0.54 3.09 27.09
CA ASN A 34 -0.13 4.17 26.36
C ASN A 34 0.73 4.67 25.18
N THR A 35 2.05 4.82 25.36
CA THR A 35 2.96 5.16 24.26
C THR A 35 2.94 4.08 23.18
N ARG A 36 3.03 2.80 23.56
CA ARG A 36 2.95 1.67 22.62
C ARG A 36 1.62 1.61 21.87
N LEU A 37 0.50 1.84 22.56
CA LEU A 37 -0.83 1.91 21.95
C LEU A 37 -0.89 3.04 20.92
N ARG A 38 -0.45 4.25 21.30
CA ARG A 38 -0.41 5.40 20.39
C ARG A 38 0.47 5.15 19.17
N ASP A 39 1.65 4.56 19.37
CA ASP A 39 2.56 4.21 18.29
C ASP A 39 1.93 3.16 17.36
N THR A 40 1.27 2.15 17.93
CA THR A 40 0.56 1.10 17.16
C THR A 40 -0.58 1.69 16.34
N ILE A 41 -1.43 2.54 16.95
CA ILE A 41 -2.54 3.23 16.27
C ILE A 41 -2.00 4.12 15.15
N SER A 42 -0.90 4.84 15.41
CA SER A 42 -0.29 5.69 14.39
C SER A 42 0.29 4.89 13.21
N ALA A 43 0.90 3.73 13.49
CA ALA A 43 1.43 2.84 12.47
C ALA A 43 0.31 2.21 11.64
N GLU A 44 -0.77 1.76 12.30
CA GLU A 44 -1.96 1.21 11.65
C GLU A 44 -2.64 2.25 10.75
N TRP A 45 -2.77 3.49 11.23
CA TRP A 45 -3.30 4.59 10.42
C TRP A 45 -2.44 4.86 9.19
N VAL A 46 -1.10 4.92 9.33
CA VAL A 46 -0.18 5.09 8.21
C VAL A 46 -0.30 3.95 7.20
N VAL A 47 -0.44 2.71 7.67
CA VAL A 47 -0.66 1.53 6.80
C VAL A 47 -1.96 1.68 6.02
N ASN A 48 -3.07 1.97 6.69
CA ASN A 48 -4.39 2.07 6.08
C ASN A 48 -4.47 3.20 5.06
N GLU A 49 -3.91 4.37 5.39
CA GLU A 49 -3.91 5.51 4.46
C GLU A 49 -2.98 5.26 3.26
N THR A 50 -1.83 4.63 3.49
CA THR A 50 -0.91 4.23 2.41
C THR A 50 -1.56 3.20 1.49
N ALA A 51 -2.24 2.20 2.05
CA ALA A 51 -2.97 1.21 1.29
C ALA A 51 -4.09 1.87 0.48
N LYS A 52 -4.92 2.70 1.10
CA LYS A 52 -6.02 3.41 0.43
C LYS A 52 -5.54 4.24 -0.77
N LEU A 53 -4.52 5.08 -0.57
CA LEU A 53 -3.91 5.87 -1.64
C LEU A 53 -3.39 4.98 -2.78
N PHE A 54 -2.78 3.85 -2.43
CA PHE A 54 -2.29 2.89 -3.40
C PHE A 54 -3.43 2.26 -4.22
N PHE A 55 -4.51 1.82 -3.59
CA PHE A 55 -5.64 1.22 -4.30
C PHE A 55 -6.45 2.23 -5.11
N ASP A 56 -6.54 3.49 -4.65
CA ASP A 56 -7.15 4.56 -5.43
C ASP A 56 -6.37 4.84 -6.72
N GLN A 57 -5.03 4.76 -6.70
CA GLN A 57 -4.23 4.82 -7.92
C GLN A 57 -4.51 3.66 -8.89
N ILE A 58 -4.81 2.46 -8.37
CA ILE A 58 -5.18 1.31 -9.21
C ILE A 58 -6.56 1.54 -9.87
N LYS A 59 -7.52 2.13 -9.15
CA LYS A 59 -8.83 2.51 -9.73
C LYS A 59 -8.66 3.56 -10.83
N GLU A 60 -7.81 4.56 -10.62
CA GLU A 60 -7.49 5.54 -11.67
C GLU A 60 -6.91 4.86 -12.91
N LEU A 61 -5.95 3.96 -12.70
CA LEU A 61 -5.32 3.20 -13.77
C LEU A 61 -6.38 2.43 -14.59
N GLN A 62 -7.31 1.75 -13.92
CA GLN A 62 -8.40 1.02 -14.58
C GLN A 62 -9.27 1.96 -15.45
N LYS A 63 -9.62 3.14 -14.93
CA LYS A 63 -10.40 4.16 -15.64
C LYS A 63 -9.66 4.69 -16.88
N HIS A 64 -8.37 4.99 -16.75
CA HIS A 64 -7.55 5.46 -17.88
C HIS A 64 -7.32 4.36 -18.92
N ASN A 65 -7.22 3.11 -18.48
CA ASN A 65 -6.99 1.96 -19.33
C ASN A 65 -8.17 1.69 -20.28
N ALA A 66 -9.41 1.83 -19.79
CA ALA A 66 -10.59 1.77 -20.64
C ALA A 66 -10.55 2.83 -21.76
N LYS A 67 -10.17 4.07 -21.42
CA LYS A 67 -10.02 5.15 -22.40
C LYS A 67 -8.92 4.87 -23.42
N ALA A 68 -7.81 4.25 -23.01
CA ALA A 68 -6.72 3.89 -23.91
C ALA A 68 -7.16 2.85 -24.95
N ILE A 69 -7.94 1.84 -24.54
CA ILE A 69 -8.50 0.82 -25.45
C ILE A 69 -9.38 1.49 -26.51
N THR A 70 -10.36 2.30 -26.09
CA THR A 70 -11.26 2.99 -27.04
C THR A 70 -10.50 3.89 -28.01
N LYS A 71 -9.43 4.56 -27.56
CA LYS A 71 -8.60 5.39 -28.45
C LYS A 71 -7.75 4.58 -29.42
N LEU A 72 -7.29 3.40 -29.02
CA LEU A 72 -6.52 2.50 -29.89
C LEU A 72 -7.39 1.83 -30.97
N GLU A 73 -8.70 1.71 -30.74
CA GLU A 73 -9.66 1.23 -31.74
C GLU A 73 -9.82 2.22 -32.91
N GLY A 74 -9.56 3.51 -32.68
CA GLY A 74 -9.52 4.55 -33.71
C GLY A 74 -8.15 4.72 -34.38
N GLU A 75 -8.02 5.75 -35.22
CA GLU A 75 -6.72 6.16 -35.76
C GLU A 75 -5.93 6.97 -34.72
N VAL A 76 -4.71 6.53 -34.42
CA VAL A 76 -3.88 7.17 -33.41
C VAL A 76 -2.41 7.14 -33.80
N THR A 77 -1.70 8.19 -33.42
CA THR A 77 -0.25 8.30 -33.58
C THR A 77 0.45 7.85 -32.31
N TYR A 78 1.73 7.50 -32.42
CA TYR A 78 2.53 7.11 -31.25
C TYR A 78 2.60 8.22 -30.20
N LYS A 79 2.75 9.49 -30.60
CA LYS A 79 2.75 10.65 -29.69
C LYS A 79 1.44 10.76 -28.91
N THR A 80 0.30 10.66 -29.61
CA THR A 80 -1.02 10.72 -28.95
C THR A 80 -1.19 9.54 -28.00
N TYR A 81 -0.77 8.35 -28.41
CA TYR A 81 -0.75 7.15 -27.57
C TYR A 81 0.09 7.30 -26.31
N ALA A 82 1.31 7.86 -26.43
CA ALA A 82 2.19 8.09 -25.31
C ALA A 82 1.54 8.97 -24.23
N THR A 83 0.79 10.01 -24.64
CA THR A 83 0.12 10.92 -23.72
C THR A 83 -0.92 10.22 -22.83
N TYR A 84 -1.80 9.38 -23.40
CA TYR A 84 -2.81 8.72 -22.58
C TYR A 84 -2.33 7.41 -21.93
N SER A 85 -1.41 6.68 -22.56
CA SER A 85 -0.85 5.43 -22.01
C SER A 85 0.05 5.67 -20.80
N ALA A 86 0.61 6.87 -20.61
CA ALA A 86 1.38 7.22 -19.42
C ALA A 86 0.56 7.01 -18.13
N HIS A 87 -0.74 7.27 -18.18
CA HIS A 87 -1.66 7.14 -17.04
C HIS A 87 -2.15 5.71 -16.82
N THR A 88 -1.86 4.77 -17.72
CA THR A 88 -2.30 3.37 -17.62
C THR A 88 -1.20 2.44 -17.11
N ARG A 89 -0.01 2.98 -16.82
CA ARG A 89 1.13 2.19 -16.32
C ARG A 89 1.07 2.10 -14.81
N PHE A 90 1.44 0.93 -14.30
CA PHE A 90 1.61 0.72 -12.88
C PHE A 90 2.70 1.64 -12.34
N LYS A 91 2.42 2.37 -11.26
CA LYS A 91 3.36 3.28 -10.62
C LYS A 91 4.36 2.51 -9.75
N ILE A 92 5.55 3.04 -9.58
CA ILE A 92 6.53 2.49 -8.65
C ILE A 92 6.04 2.77 -7.22
N ILE A 93 5.96 1.73 -6.40
CA ILE A 93 5.71 1.90 -4.95
C ILE A 93 7.02 2.41 -4.32
N PRO A 94 7.00 3.53 -3.58
CA PRO A 94 8.17 4.00 -2.84
C PRO A 94 8.68 2.92 -1.88
N LYS A 95 10.00 2.76 -1.76
CA LYS A 95 10.63 1.73 -0.90
C LYS A 95 10.13 1.76 0.55
N VAL A 96 9.81 2.95 1.07
CA VAL A 96 9.28 3.13 2.44
C VAL A 96 7.89 2.51 2.55
N SER A 97 6.97 2.89 1.67
CA SER A 97 5.61 2.33 1.59
C SER A 97 5.63 0.81 1.36
N GLN A 98 6.53 0.34 0.49
CA GLN A 98 6.70 -1.10 0.25
C GLN A 98 7.13 -1.85 1.52
N LYS A 99 8.09 -1.33 2.29
CA LYS A 99 8.53 -1.95 3.56
C LYS A 99 7.41 -2.01 4.59
N VAL A 100 6.55 -0.99 4.62
CA VAL A 100 5.39 -0.93 5.51
C VAL A 100 4.36 -1.98 5.09
N LEU A 101 3.92 -1.96 3.83
CA LEU A 101 2.89 -2.88 3.31
C LEU A 101 3.33 -4.35 3.37
N LEU A 102 4.61 -4.66 3.12
CA LEU A 102 5.14 -6.02 3.20
C LEU A 102 5.14 -6.62 4.62
N LYS A 103 4.94 -5.81 5.66
CA LYS A 103 4.85 -6.26 7.06
C LYS A 103 3.41 -6.34 7.57
N THR A 104 2.44 -6.14 6.69
CA THR A 104 1.01 -6.04 7.03
C THR A 104 0.24 -7.14 6.27
N ASP A 105 -1.07 -7.19 6.48
CA ASP A 105 -1.96 -8.14 5.79
C ASP A 105 -1.96 -7.91 4.26
N TYR A 106 -1.55 -6.72 3.79
CA TYR A 106 -1.39 -6.39 2.37
C TYR A 106 -0.08 -6.93 1.75
N SER A 107 0.69 -7.76 2.44
CA SER A 107 2.01 -8.20 1.98
C SER A 107 1.96 -8.99 0.67
N GLU A 108 1.04 -9.95 0.55
CA GLU A 108 0.86 -10.75 -0.66
C GLU A 108 0.36 -9.91 -1.85
N LEU A 109 -0.60 -9.01 -1.60
CA LEU A 109 -1.08 -8.05 -2.60
C LEU A 109 0.06 -7.15 -3.12
N THR A 110 0.94 -6.71 -2.22
CA THR A 110 2.08 -5.87 -2.57
C THR A 110 3.10 -6.63 -3.43
N LYS A 111 3.40 -7.90 -3.09
CA LYS A 111 4.28 -8.75 -3.89
C LYS A 111 3.72 -8.97 -5.31
N LYS A 112 2.45 -9.39 -5.39
CA LYS A 112 1.72 -9.62 -6.65
C LYS A 112 1.75 -8.37 -7.54
N TYR A 113 1.50 -7.19 -6.97
CA TYR A 113 1.61 -5.93 -7.70
C TYR A 113 3.00 -5.69 -8.30
N ILE A 114 4.06 -5.91 -7.53
CA ILE A 114 5.44 -5.66 -7.97
C ILE A 114 5.81 -6.61 -9.11
N GLU A 115 5.43 -7.88 -9.02
CA GLU A 115 5.66 -8.88 -10.06
C GLU A 115 4.92 -8.52 -11.34
N LEU A 116 3.63 -8.19 -11.23
CA LEU A 116 2.81 -7.77 -12.36
C LEU A 116 3.36 -6.51 -13.04
N LYS A 117 3.80 -5.53 -12.26
CA LYS A 117 4.44 -4.33 -12.80
C LYS A 117 5.65 -4.69 -13.66
N LYS A 118 6.54 -5.56 -13.17
CA LYS A 118 7.74 -5.98 -13.93
C LYS A 118 7.37 -6.67 -15.23
N LEU A 119 6.43 -7.61 -15.17
CA LEU A 119 5.94 -8.33 -16.35
C LEU A 119 5.37 -7.37 -17.40
N LEU A 120 4.54 -6.43 -16.97
CA LEU A 120 3.88 -5.47 -17.86
C LEU A 120 4.85 -4.44 -18.45
N ASP A 121 5.81 -3.95 -17.66
CA ASP A 121 6.86 -3.07 -18.16
C ASP A 121 7.68 -3.77 -19.25
N GLN A 122 8.02 -5.05 -19.04
CA GLN A 122 8.73 -5.86 -20.03
C GLN A 122 7.90 -6.02 -21.31
N GLN A 123 6.62 -6.41 -21.20
CA GLN A 123 5.73 -6.51 -22.34
C GLN A 123 5.58 -5.20 -23.11
N PHE A 124 5.54 -4.06 -22.40
CA PHE A 124 5.44 -2.75 -23.03
C PHE A 124 6.70 -2.41 -23.84
N ILE A 125 7.88 -2.66 -23.28
CA ILE A 125 9.16 -2.41 -23.95
C ILE A 125 9.34 -3.32 -25.17
N GLU A 126 8.87 -4.57 -25.11
CA GLU A 126 8.92 -5.52 -26.22
C GLU A 126 7.96 -5.13 -27.37
N GLN A 127 6.81 -4.54 -27.06
CA GLN A 127 5.76 -4.23 -28.04
C GLN A 127 5.87 -2.84 -28.66
N VAL A 128 6.61 -1.92 -28.03
CA VAL A 128 6.72 -0.53 -28.47
C VAL A 128 8.17 -0.09 -28.53
N ASP A 129 8.62 0.31 -29.72
CA ASP A 129 9.87 1.03 -29.84
C ASP A 129 9.75 2.38 -29.11
N LEU A 130 10.50 2.53 -28.01
CA LEU A 130 10.49 3.73 -27.20
C LEU A 130 10.86 4.99 -28.00
N LYS A 131 11.64 4.85 -29.08
CA LYS A 131 11.99 5.96 -29.98
C LYS A 131 10.79 6.45 -30.78
N MET A 132 9.84 5.57 -31.08
CA MET A 132 8.63 5.92 -31.83
C MET A 132 7.62 6.70 -30.98
N LEU A 133 7.68 6.61 -29.64
CA LEU A 133 6.72 7.26 -28.73
C LEU A 133 6.64 8.78 -28.87
N SER A 134 7.69 9.45 -29.36
CA SER A 134 7.69 10.89 -29.62
C SER A 134 7.21 11.25 -31.04
N SER A 135 7.05 10.25 -31.91
CA SER A 135 6.74 10.45 -33.33
C SER A 135 5.26 10.71 -33.56
N GLN A 136 4.96 11.50 -34.60
CA GLN A 136 3.59 11.66 -35.10
C GLN A 136 3.19 10.53 -36.08
N ALA A 137 4.00 9.48 -36.22
CA ALA A 137 3.66 8.36 -37.10
C ALA A 137 2.41 7.63 -36.57
N HIS A 138 1.55 7.19 -37.48
CA HIS A 138 0.40 6.35 -37.14
C HIS A 138 0.85 4.97 -36.66
N ILE A 139 0.15 4.45 -35.66
CA ILE A 139 0.44 3.11 -35.14
C ILE A 139 -0.09 2.07 -36.12
N PRO A 140 0.74 1.12 -36.60
CA PRO A 140 0.30 0.04 -37.47
C PRO A 140 -0.78 -0.83 -36.80
N ALA A 141 -1.68 -1.41 -37.58
CA ALA A 141 -2.76 -2.25 -37.06
C ALA A 141 -2.26 -3.47 -36.26
N SER A 142 -1.10 -4.03 -36.63
CA SER A 142 -0.45 -5.12 -35.88
C SER A 142 -0.06 -4.70 -34.47
N VAL A 143 0.59 -3.54 -34.34
CA VAL A 143 1.00 -2.96 -33.06
C VAL A 143 -0.23 -2.56 -32.23
N LYS A 144 -1.27 -1.98 -32.84
CA LYS A 144 -2.54 -1.69 -32.15
C LYS A 144 -3.14 -2.93 -31.50
N LYS A 145 -3.18 -4.07 -32.21
CA LYS A 145 -3.70 -5.34 -31.64
C LYS A 145 -2.89 -5.79 -30.42
N GLN A 146 -1.56 -5.67 -30.48
CA GLN A 146 -0.69 -6.00 -29.34
C GLN A 146 -0.94 -5.07 -28.15
N LEU A 147 -1.02 -3.76 -28.40
CA LEU A 147 -1.31 -2.75 -27.38
C LEU A 147 -2.70 -2.94 -26.74
N ILE A 148 -3.73 -3.22 -27.53
CA ILE A 148 -5.07 -3.55 -27.01
C ILE A 148 -5.01 -4.79 -26.13
N LYS A 149 -4.28 -5.84 -26.54
CA LYS A 149 -4.09 -7.04 -25.72
C LYS A 149 -3.40 -6.68 -24.40
N TYR A 150 -2.33 -5.89 -24.44
CA TYR A 150 -1.62 -5.39 -23.25
C TYR A 150 -2.57 -4.63 -22.30
N HIS A 151 -3.38 -3.70 -22.82
CA HIS A 151 -4.35 -2.98 -21.99
C HIS A 151 -5.45 -3.90 -21.43
N LYS A 152 -5.93 -4.88 -22.19
CA LYS A 152 -6.88 -5.89 -21.66
C LYS A 152 -6.27 -6.70 -20.51
N THR A 153 -4.98 -7.06 -20.62
CA THR A 153 -4.23 -7.73 -19.55
C THR A 153 -4.15 -6.85 -18.29
N ILE A 154 -3.82 -5.56 -18.44
CA ILE A 154 -3.85 -4.61 -17.32
C ILE A 154 -5.23 -4.54 -16.66
N ALA A 155 -6.30 -4.49 -17.46
CA ALA A 155 -7.66 -4.40 -16.94
C ALA A 155 -8.06 -5.63 -16.10
N ALA A 156 -7.63 -6.83 -16.54
CA ALA A 156 -7.86 -8.07 -15.80
C ALA A 156 -7.13 -8.04 -14.45
N TYR A 157 -5.84 -7.75 -14.45
CA TYR A 157 -5.02 -7.75 -13.24
C TYR A 157 -5.43 -6.66 -12.24
N THR A 158 -5.73 -5.45 -12.72
CA THR A 158 -6.19 -4.37 -11.82
C THR A 158 -7.53 -4.71 -11.17
N ARG A 159 -8.44 -5.37 -11.90
CA ARG A 159 -9.71 -5.84 -11.33
C ARG A 159 -9.48 -6.91 -10.26
N GLU A 160 -8.57 -7.84 -10.50
CA GLU A 160 -8.19 -8.89 -9.54
C GLU A 160 -7.64 -8.27 -8.26
N ILE A 161 -6.64 -7.38 -8.35
CA ILE A 161 -6.04 -6.71 -7.17
C ILE A 161 -7.09 -5.91 -6.38
N LEU A 162 -8.01 -5.21 -7.06
CA LEU A 162 -9.07 -4.46 -6.38
C LEU A 162 -10.08 -5.37 -5.70
N SER A 163 -10.41 -6.52 -6.31
CA SER A 163 -11.28 -7.52 -5.70
C SER A 163 -10.65 -8.11 -4.44
N ASP A 164 -9.38 -8.49 -4.53
CA ASP A 164 -8.61 -9.03 -3.40
C ASP A 164 -8.53 -7.99 -2.27
N TYR A 165 -8.30 -6.71 -2.59
CA TYR A 165 -8.28 -5.64 -1.59
C TYR A 165 -9.62 -5.47 -0.86
N VAL A 166 -10.74 -5.44 -1.58
CA VAL A 166 -12.07 -5.30 -0.96
C VAL A 166 -12.37 -6.50 -0.05
N ALA A 167 -11.96 -7.70 -0.45
CA ALA A 167 -12.11 -8.89 0.37
C ALA A 167 -11.28 -8.80 1.66
N GLU A 168 -10.02 -8.34 1.58
CA GLU A 168 -9.15 -8.16 2.74
C GLU A 168 -9.62 -7.02 3.66
N SER A 169 -10.14 -5.91 3.11
CA SER A 169 -10.63 -4.78 3.90
C SER A 169 -11.98 -5.01 4.59
N SER A 170 -12.67 -6.10 4.25
CA SER A 170 -13.99 -6.45 4.81
C SER A 170 -13.91 -7.55 5.87
N ARG A 171 -12.72 -8.05 6.19
CA ARG A 171 -12.46 -9.00 7.28
C ARG A 171 -12.22 -8.25 8.59
#